data_AF-A0A4Z0LDJ0-F1
#
_entry.id   AF-A0A4Z0LDJ0-F1
#
_cell.length_a   1.000
_cell.length_b   1.000
_cell.length_c   1.000
_cell.angle_alpha   90.00
_cell.angle_beta   90.00
_cell.angle_gamma   90.00
#
_symmetry.space_group_name_H-M   'P 1'
#
loop_
_entity.id
_entity.type
_entity.pdbx_description
1 polymer ?
#
loop_
_entity_poly.entity_id
_entity_poly.type
_entity_poly.pdbx_seq_one_letter_code
_entity_poly.pdbx_strand_id
1 'polypeptide(L)'
;PTGGYAARDNAAQDTANTISSVKRMMGRSLADIQARYPHLPYRFKASVNGLPMIDTAAGLLNPVRVSADILKALAARASESLSGELDGVVITVPAYFDDAQRQGTKDAARLAGLHVLRLLNEPTAAAIAYGLDSGKEGVIAVYDLGGGTFDISILRLSRGVFEVLATGGDSALGGDDFDHLLADYIREQARIADRRAKRLQLQLLYGAMA
;
A
#
# COMPACT_ATOMS: atom_id res chain seq x y z
N PRO A 1 -12.03 12.95 -6.97
CA PRO A 1 -12.12 11.60 -6.36
C PRO A 1 -12.23 11.76 -4.84
N THR A 2 -13.00 10.92 -4.17
CA THR A 2 -13.07 10.86 -2.69
C THR A 2 -11.94 9.96 -2.19
N GLY A 3 -11.27 10.34 -1.09
CA GLY A 3 -10.16 9.57 -0.50
C GLY A 3 -10.19 9.55 1.03
N GLY A 4 -9.34 8.74 1.65
CA GLY A 4 -9.23 8.64 3.12
C GLY A 4 -10.50 8.06 3.77
N TYR A 5 -10.88 8.58 4.94
CA TYR A 5 -12.02 8.07 5.73
C TYR A 5 -13.34 8.06 4.94
N ALA A 6 -13.64 9.12 4.18
CA ALA A 6 -14.87 9.19 3.39
C ALA A 6 -14.95 8.11 2.29
N ALA A 7 -13.80 7.66 1.74
CA ALA A 7 -13.77 6.52 0.83
C ALA A 7 -13.96 5.20 1.59
N ARG A 8 -13.32 5.06 2.77
CA ARG A 8 -13.46 3.87 3.64
C ARG A 8 -14.91 3.64 4.07
N ASP A 9 -15.63 4.68 4.47
CA ASP A 9 -17.01 4.58 4.96
C ASP A 9 -17.97 4.06 3.87
N ASN A 10 -17.66 4.32 2.60
CA ASN A 10 -18.43 3.86 1.46
C ASN A 10 -17.95 2.51 0.89
N ALA A 11 -16.83 1.98 1.38
CA ALA A 11 -16.16 0.82 0.77
C ALA A 11 -17.03 -0.44 0.75
N ALA A 12 -17.87 -0.64 1.78
CA ALA A 12 -18.81 -1.76 1.84
C ALA A 12 -19.98 -1.65 0.86
N GLN A 13 -20.35 -0.41 0.47
CA GLN A 13 -21.48 -0.13 -0.41
C GLN A 13 -21.06 -0.08 -1.89
N ASP A 14 -19.85 0.41 -2.16
CA ASP A 14 -19.30 0.57 -3.51
C ASP A 14 -17.91 -0.06 -3.66
N THR A 15 -17.86 -1.38 -3.44
CA THR A 15 -16.61 -2.16 -3.41
C THR A 15 -15.85 -2.15 -4.74
N ALA A 16 -16.55 -2.01 -5.87
CA ALA A 16 -15.94 -2.06 -7.20
C ALA A 16 -15.24 -0.75 -7.58
N ASN A 17 -15.68 0.39 -7.01
CA ASN A 17 -15.12 1.71 -7.30
C ASN A 17 -14.31 2.29 -6.13
N THR A 18 -14.34 1.66 -4.95
CA THR A 18 -13.51 2.04 -3.80
C THR A 18 -12.22 1.25 -3.80
N ILE A 19 -11.12 1.88 -4.22
CA ILE A 19 -9.82 1.21 -4.38
C ILE A 19 -8.98 1.33 -3.11
N SER A 20 -8.72 0.20 -2.46
CA SER A 20 -7.78 0.00 -1.36
C SER A 20 -6.59 -0.89 -1.77
N SER A 21 -5.55 -0.92 -0.92
CA SER A 21 -4.36 -1.77 -1.06
C SER A 21 -3.66 -1.69 -2.43
N VAL A 22 -3.78 -0.54 -3.12
CA VAL A 22 -3.25 -0.35 -4.49
C VAL A 22 -1.73 -0.52 -4.57
N LYS A 23 -1.01 -0.30 -3.46
CA LYS A 23 0.45 -0.54 -3.35
C LYS A 23 0.83 -1.98 -3.74
N ARG A 24 -0.03 -2.98 -3.46
CA ARG A 24 0.19 -4.39 -3.84
C ARG A 24 0.23 -4.61 -5.35
N MET A 25 -0.35 -3.70 -6.14
CA MET A 25 -0.45 -3.78 -7.60
C MET A 25 0.65 -3.01 -8.34
N MET A 26 1.41 -2.16 -7.63
CA MET A 26 2.46 -1.34 -8.23
C MET A 26 3.55 -2.21 -8.85
N GLY A 27 3.96 -1.87 -10.07
CA GLY A 27 5.05 -2.56 -10.80
C GLY A 27 4.75 -4.01 -11.22
N ARG A 28 3.53 -4.52 -11.03
CA ARG A 28 3.16 -5.92 -11.35
C ARG A 28 2.34 -6.02 -12.64
N SER A 29 2.43 -7.18 -13.31
CA SER A 29 1.52 -7.52 -14.40
C SER A 29 0.11 -7.84 -13.87
N LEU A 30 -0.90 -7.76 -14.74
CA LEU A 30 -2.25 -8.18 -14.36
C LEU A 30 -2.31 -9.66 -13.99
N ALA A 31 -1.57 -10.51 -14.73
CA ALA A 31 -1.51 -11.94 -14.46
C ALA A 31 -0.97 -12.24 -13.05
N ASP A 32 0.10 -11.55 -12.64
CA ASP A 32 0.67 -11.71 -11.29
C ASP A 32 -0.32 -11.29 -10.20
N ILE A 33 -1.04 -10.19 -10.42
CA ILE A 33 -2.05 -9.70 -9.47
C ILE A 33 -3.19 -10.70 -9.34
N GLN A 34 -3.70 -11.25 -10.44
CA GLN A 34 -4.78 -12.22 -10.41
C GLN A 34 -4.35 -13.55 -9.77
N ALA A 35 -3.10 -13.96 -9.97
CA ALA A 35 -2.56 -15.17 -9.34
C ALA A 35 -2.37 -15.00 -7.83
N ARG A 36 -1.86 -13.85 -7.38
CA ARG A 36 -1.59 -13.59 -5.95
C ARG A 36 -2.82 -13.17 -5.16
N TYR A 37 -3.73 -12.42 -5.80
CA TYR A 37 -4.88 -11.78 -5.14
C TYR A 37 -6.19 -12.09 -5.90
N PRO A 38 -6.60 -13.36 -5.99
CA PRO A 38 -7.75 -13.77 -6.81
C PRO A 38 -9.09 -13.23 -6.31
N HIS A 39 -9.14 -12.73 -5.06
CA HIS A 39 -10.37 -12.30 -4.39
C HIS A 39 -10.56 -10.79 -4.35
N LEU A 40 -9.71 -10.00 -5.01
CA LEU A 40 -9.88 -8.56 -5.08
C LEU A 40 -11.26 -8.18 -5.66
N PRO A 41 -11.94 -7.15 -5.13
CA PRO A 41 -13.26 -6.73 -5.58
C PRO A 41 -13.28 -6.07 -6.96
N TYR A 42 -12.10 -5.74 -7.49
CA TYR A 42 -11.95 -4.90 -8.66
C TYR A 42 -12.23 -5.64 -9.97
N ARG A 43 -12.80 -4.91 -10.92
CA ARG A 43 -12.87 -5.34 -12.31
C ARG A 43 -11.60 -4.91 -13.00
N PHE A 44 -10.82 -5.87 -13.50
CA PHE A 44 -9.57 -5.56 -14.19
C PHE A 44 -9.72 -5.69 -15.71
N LYS A 45 -8.98 -4.85 -16.43
CA LYS A 45 -8.64 -5.02 -17.85
C LYS A 45 -7.13 -4.99 -18.02
N ALA A 46 -6.62 -5.75 -18.97
CA ALA A 46 -5.22 -5.64 -19.35
C ALA A 46 -5.03 -4.38 -20.19
N SER A 47 -3.95 -3.64 -19.93
CA SER A 47 -3.43 -2.69 -20.91
C SER A 47 -2.82 -3.45 -22.10
N VAL A 48 -2.44 -2.71 -23.15
CA VAL A 48 -1.73 -3.28 -24.31
C VAL A 48 -0.44 -4.02 -23.92
N ASN A 49 0.19 -3.64 -22.80
CA ASN A 49 1.41 -4.25 -22.28
C ASN A 49 1.16 -5.23 -21.12
N GLY A 50 -0.09 -5.66 -20.90
CA GLY A 50 -0.44 -6.61 -19.84
C GLY A 50 -0.43 -6.01 -18.42
N LEU A 51 -0.34 -4.68 -18.28
CA LEU A 51 -0.41 -4.00 -16.98
C LEU A 51 -1.88 -3.92 -16.50
N PRO A 52 -2.11 -3.92 -15.17
CA PRO A 52 -3.45 -3.83 -14.61
C PRO A 52 -4.10 -2.47 -14.85
N MET A 53 -5.32 -2.47 -15.40
CA MET A 53 -6.24 -1.34 -15.41
C MET A 53 -7.47 -1.70 -14.59
N ILE A 54 -7.85 -0.85 -13.64
CA ILE A 54 -9.03 -0.98 -12.78
C ILE A 54 -10.19 -0.27 -13.48
N ASP A 55 -11.23 -1.01 -13.83
CA ASP A 55 -12.44 -0.53 -14.50
C ASP A 55 -13.44 0.01 -13.47
N THR A 56 -13.51 1.35 -13.37
CA THR A 56 -14.38 2.06 -12.43
C THR A 56 -15.42 2.89 -13.17
N ALA A 57 -16.41 3.40 -12.44
CA ALA A 57 -17.37 4.38 -12.95
C ALA A 57 -16.70 5.68 -13.45
N ALA A 58 -15.50 6.00 -12.97
CA ALA A 58 -14.70 7.13 -13.44
C ALA A 58 -13.83 6.79 -14.68
N GLY A 59 -13.93 5.56 -15.19
CA GLY A 59 -13.13 5.04 -16.30
C GLY A 59 -12.00 4.10 -15.84
N LEU A 60 -11.08 3.83 -16.76
CA LEU A 60 -9.94 2.92 -16.52
C LEU A 60 -8.82 3.65 -15.77
N LEU A 61 -8.50 3.17 -14.57
CA LEU A 61 -7.44 3.71 -13.72
C LEU A 61 -6.32 2.69 -13.55
N ASN A 62 -5.07 3.10 -13.69
CA ASN A 62 -3.93 2.24 -13.34
C ASN A 62 -3.48 2.48 -11.89
N PRO A 63 -2.71 1.56 -11.27
CA PRO A 63 -2.24 1.70 -9.88
C PRO A 63 -1.45 2.99 -9.62
N VAL A 64 -0.68 3.45 -10.61
CA VAL A 64 0.10 4.70 -10.53
C VAL A 64 -0.83 5.91 -10.38
N ARG A 65 -1.93 5.96 -11.14
CA ARG A 65 -2.92 7.04 -11.09
C ARG A 65 -3.63 7.10 -9.74
N VAL A 66 -4.07 5.95 -9.24
CA VAL A 66 -4.70 5.86 -7.92
C VAL A 66 -3.74 6.32 -6.82
N SER A 67 -2.47 5.88 -6.88
CA SER A 67 -1.44 6.31 -5.94
C SER A 67 -1.16 7.81 -6.03
N ALA A 68 -1.20 8.40 -7.23
CA ALA A 68 -1.07 9.84 -7.42
C ALA A 68 -2.22 10.63 -6.77
N ASP A 69 -3.46 10.14 -6.90
CA ASP A 69 -4.62 10.77 -6.25
C ASP A 69 -4.50 10.72 -4.71
N ILE A 70 -3.95 9.63 -4.15
CA ILE A 70 -3.62 9.53 -2.71
C ILE A 70 -2.53 10.53 -2.32
N LEU A 71 -1.43 10.57 -3.07
CA LEU A 71 -0.31 11.49 -2.79
C LEU A 71 -0.76 12.96 -2.87
N LYS A 72 -1.61 13.31 -3.84
CA LYS A 72 -2.17 14.66 -3.97
C LYS A 72 -3.02 15.05 -2.75
N ALA A 73 -3.83 14.13 -2.24
CA ALA A 73 -4.61 14.37 -1.02
C ALA A 73 -3.71 14.55 0.21
N LEU A 74 -2.64 13.75 0.34
CA LEU A 74 -1.66 13.90 1.42
C LEU A 74 -0.90 15.22 1.34
N ALA A 75 -0.50 15.63 0.13
CA ALA A 75 0.17 16.91 -0.10
C ALA A 75 -0.72 18.11 0.26
N ALA A 76 -1.99 18.09 -0.13
CA ALA A 76 -2.94 19.14 0.25
C ALA A 76 -3.06 19.28 1.78
N ARG A 77 -3.16 18.16 2.51
CA ARG A 77 -3.19 18.15 3.98
C ARG A 77 -1.90 18.68 4.59
N ALA A 78 -0.75 18.36 4.01
CA ALA A 78 0.54 18.86 4.46
C ALA A 78 0.67 20.38 4.23
N SER A 79 0.30 20.88 3.06
CA SER A 79 0.29 22.32 2.74
C SER A 79 -0.61 23.12 3.67
N GLU A 80 -1.82 22.63 3.97
CA GLU A 80 -2.72 23.24 4.95
C GLU A 80 -2.09 23.28 6.34
N SER A 81 -1.45 22.19 6.76
CA SER A 81 -0.86 22.08 8.10
C SER A 81 0.38 22.96 8.28
N LEU A 82 1.19 23.14 7.22
CA LEU A 82 2.45 23.88 7.25
C LEU A 82 2.31 25.35 6.84
N SER A 83 1.14 25.76 6.31
CA SER A 83 0.89 27.12 5.81
C SER A 83 1.92 27.60 4.79
N GLY A 84 2.26 26.75 3.81
CA GLY A 84 3.25 27.05 2.77
C GLY A 84 3.26 26.07 1.59
N GLU A 85 4.03 26.42 0.56
CA GLU A 85 4.28 25.52 -0.58
C GLU A 85 5.26 24.40 -0.21
N LEU A 86 5.12 23.24 -0.84
CA LEU A 86 6.00 22.09 -0.62
C LEU A 86 7.13 22.10 -1.66
N ASP A 87 8.36 22.37 -1.22
CA ASP A 87 9.54 22.36 -2.11
C ASP A 87 9.92 20.95 -2.62
N GLY A 88 9.56 19.93 -1.85
CA GLY A 88 9.82 18.55 -2.20
C GLY A 88 9.37 17.55 -1.14
N VAL A 89 9.38 16.29 -1.52
CA VAL A 89 8.91 15.18 -0.68
C VAL A 89 9.94 14.05 -0.64
N VAL A 90 10.00 13.37 0.50
CA VAL A 90 10.61 12.05 0.63
C VAL A 90 9.48 11.04 0.74
N ILE A 91 9.51 10.00 -0.08
CA ILE A 91 8.46 8.97 -0.11
C ILE A 91 9.08 7.65 0.30
N THR A 92 8.45 6.97 1.25
CA THR A 92 8.91 5.65 1.69
C THR A 92 8.50 4.55 0.72
N VAL A 93 9.33 3.52 0.59
CA VAL A 93 9.05 2.30 -0.18
C VAL A 93 9.58 1.07 0.56
N PRO A 94 8.98 -0.13 0.37
CA PRO A 94 9.51 -1.37 0.95
C PRO A 94 10.96 -1.61 0.52
N ALA A 95 11.74 -2.27 1.36
CA ALA A 95 13.17 -2.44 1.08
C ALA A 95 13.41 -3.28 -0.18
N TYR A 96 12.59 -4.31 -0.40
CA TYR A 96 12.66 -5.22 -1.54
C TYR A 96 11.93 -4.72 -2.79
N PHE A 97 11.43 -3.48 -2.82
CA PHE A 97 10.86 -2.94 -4.05
C PHE A 97 11.88 -2.94 -5.17
N ASP A 98 11.53 -3.57 -6.29
CA ASP A 98 12.33 -3.57 -7.51
C ASP A 98 12.27 -2.22 -8.24
N ASP A 99 13.03 -2.11 -9.33
CA ASP A 99 13.11 -0.88 -10.11
C ASP A 99 11.76 -0.46 -10.70
N ALA A 100 10.91 -1.40 -11.13
CA ALA A 100 9.60 -1.11 -11.70
C ALA A 100 8.65 -0.55 -10.64
N GLN A 101 8.66 -1.11 -9.43
CA GLN A 101 7.86 -0.65 -8.31
C GLN A 101 8.33 0.73 -7.82
N ARG A 102 9.64 0.94 -7.70
CA ARG A 102 10.23 2.25 -7.35
C ARG A 102 9.91 3.31 -8.40
N GLN A 103 10.00 2.96 -9.68
CA GLN A 103 9.66 3.86 -10.77
C GLN A 103 8.18 4.21 -10.75
N GLY A 104 7.29 3.24 -10.54
CA GLY A 104 5.87 3.48 -10.39
C GLY A 104 5.54 4.47 -9.26
N THR A 105 6.23 4.37 -8.11
CA THR A 105 6.09 5.34 -7.00
C THR A 105 6.53 6.75 -7.41
N LYS A 106 7.66 6.89 -8.11
CA LYS A 106 8.12 8.19 -8.64
C LYS A 106 7.15 8.77 -9.66
N ASP A 107 6.60 7.93 -10.54
CA ASP A 107 5.64 8.36 -11.55
C ASP A 107 4.33 8.81 -10.91
N ALA A 108 3.88 8.14 -9.85
CA ALA A 108 2.72 8.57 -9.07
C ALA A 108 2.95 9.95 -8.44
N ALA A 109 4.12 10.17 -7.86
CA ALA A 109 4.49 11.46 -7.29
C ALA A 109 4.57 12.57 -8.34
N ARG A 110 5.18 12.28 -9.51
CA ARG A 110 5.23 13.23 -10.63
C ARG A 110 3.82 13.60 -11.11
N LEU A 111 2.94 12.61 -11.24
CA LEU A 111 1.55 12.82 -11.63
C LEU A 111 0.74 13.62 -10.59
N ALA A 112 1.12 13.53 -9.32
CA ALA A 112 0.58 14.34 -8.24
C ALA A 112 1.16 15.78 -8.19
N GLY A 113 2.15 16.10 -9.04
CA GLY A 113 2.84 17.40 -9.05
C GLY A 113 3.88 17.55 -7.94
N LEU A 114 4.41 16.44 -7.40
CA LEU A 114 5.36 16.45 -6.29
C LEU A 114 6.79 16.25 -6.77
N HIS A 115 7.70 17.10 -6.27
CA HIS A 115 9.12 16.96 -6.48
C HIS A 115 9.71 15.94 -5.49
N VAL A 116 10.04 14.74 -5.98
CA VAL A 116 10.61 13.67 -5.14
C VAL A 116 12.10 13.90 -4.94
N LEU A 117 12.49 14.26 -3.72
CA LEU A 117 13.90 14.45 -3.32
C LEU A 117 14.61 13.11 -3.20
N ARG A 118 13.94 12.12 -2.59
CA ARG A 118 14.47 10.78 -2.36
C ARG A 118 13.34 9.78 -2.15
N LEU A 119 13.53 8.56 -2.67
CA LEU A 119 12.82 7.40 -2.14
C LEU A 119 13.61 6.83 -0.97
N LEU A 120 12.97 6.65 0.17
CA LEU A 120 13.59 6.11 1.38
C LEU A 120 13.05 4.71 1.65
N ASN A 121 13.91 3.76 2.02
CA ASN A 121 13.43 2.45 2.41
C ASN A 121 12.68 2.55 3.75
N GLU A 122 11.50 1.94 3.84
CA GLU A 122 10.66 1.89 5.04
C GLU A 122 11.43 1.49 6.31
N PRO A 123 12.22 0.39 6.33
CA PRO A 123 12.95 0.04 7.53
C PRO A 123 14.04 1.05 7.91
N THR A 124 14.65 1.73 6.92
CA THR A 124 15.59 2.82 7.19
C THR A 124 14.88 4.04 7.77
N ALA A 125 13.69 4.38 7.27
CA ALA A 125 12.88 5.46 7.82
C ALA A 125 12.51 5.20 9.29
N ALA A 126 12.05 3.99 9.59
CA ALA A 126 11.75 3.56 10.95
C ALA A 126 12.98 3.61 11.88
N ALA A 127 14.14 3.16 11.37
CA ALA A 127 15.40 3.20 12.11
C ALA A 127 15.89 4.63 12.37
N ILE A 128 15.72 5.55 11.42
CA ILE A 128 16.03 6.97 11.60
C ILE A 128 15.14 7.53 12.73
N ALA A 129 13.83 7.27 12.68
CA ALA A 129 12.91 7.71 13.74
C ALA A 129 13.31 7.15 15.12
N TYR A 130 13.72 5.88 15.20
CA TYR A 130 14.17 5.26 16.45
C TYR A 130 15.54 5.78 16.94
N GLY A 131 16.50 5.94 16.03
CA GLY A 131 17.88 6.29 16.35
C GLY A 131 18.06 7.78 16.69
N LEU A 132 17.24 8.67 16.11
CA LEU A 132 17.25 10.11 16.40
C LEU A 132 16.90 10.40 17.87
N ASP A 133 15.90 9.71 18.42
CA ASP A 133 15.43 9.98 19.79
C ASP A 133 16.23 9.25 20.88
N SER A 134 16.86 8.12 20.54
CA SER A 134 17.44 7.25 21.57
C SER A 134 18.96 7.41 21.76
N GLY A 135 19.68 7.95 20.77
CA GLY A 135 21.15 8.01 20.80
C GLY A 135 21.84 6.65 20.92
N LYS A 136 21.10 5.55 20.76
CA LYS A 136 21.58 4.18 20.97
C LYS A 136 22.31 3.69 19.73
N GLU A 137 23.58 3.34 19.88
CA GLU A 137 24.31 2.57 18.88
C GLU A 137 24.04 1.06 19.04
N GLY A 138 24.30 0.30 17.98
CA GLY A 138 24.22 -1.16 18.01
C GLY A 138 23.53 -1.77 16.81
N VAL A 139 23.22 -3.06 16.92
CA VAL A 139 22.48 -3.81 15.90
C VAL A 139 21.01 -3.84 16.30
N ILE A 140 20.13 -3.45 15.37
CA ILE A 140 18.68 -3.45 15.55
C ILE A 140 18.02 -4.30 14.48
N ALA A 141 16.87 -4.88 14.84
CA ALA A 141 15.96 -5.51 13.89
C ALA A 141 14.73 -4.62 13.73
N VAL A 142 14.41 -4.24 12.50
CA VAL A 142 13.17 -3.54 12.16
C VAL A 142 12.23 -4.57 11.57
N TYR A 143 11.19 -4.94 12.34
CA TYR A 143 10.10 -5.80 11.92
C TYR A 143 8.92 -4.91 11.52
N ASP A 144 8.57 -4.89 10.24
CA ASP A 144 7.47 -4.09 9.70
C ASP A 144 6.44 -5.01 9.05
N LEU A 145 5.28 -5.16 9.69
CA LEU A 145 4.14 -5.90 9.17
C LEU A 145 3.00 -4.91 8.92
N GLY A 146 2.90 -4.46 7.66
CA GLY A 146 1.88 -3.53 7.22
C GLY A 146 0.60 -4.25 6.77
N GLY A 147 -0.34 -3.48 6.21
CA GLY A 147 -1.56 -4.05 5.61
C GLY A 147 -1.28 -4.91 4.36
N GLY A 148 -0.22 -4.57 3.63
CA GLY A 148 0.08 -5.15 2.33
C GLY A 148 1.29 -6.08 2.25
N THR A 149 2.19 -5.93 3.21
CA THR A 149 3.59 -6.28 3.05
C THR A 149 4.24 -6.56 4.40
N PHE A 150 5.19 -7.48 4.40
CA PHE A 150 6.03 -7.79 5.54
C PHE A 150 7.50 -7.56 5.16
N ASP A 151 8.21 -6.77 5.94
CA ASP A 151 9.64 -6.51 5.82
C ASP A 151 10.35 -6.81 7.14
N ILE A 152 11.52 -7.43 7.07
CA ILE A 152 12.46 -7.52 8.20
C ILE A 152 13.83 -7.04 7.74
N SER A 153 14.40 -6.10 8.47
CA SER A 153 15.76 -5.62 8.21
C SER A 153 16.62 -5.64 9.47
N ILE A 154 17.84 -6.13 9.34
CA ILE A 154 18.87 -6.04 10.36
C ILE A 154 19.76 -4.86 10.00
N LEU A 155 19.80 -3.86 10.88
CA LEU A 155 20.53 -2.62 10.66
C LEU A 155 21.57 -2.45 11.77
N ARG A 156 22.74 -1.91 11.41
CA ARG A 156 23.72 -1.43 12.38
C ARG A 156 23.69 0.09 12.41
N LEU A 157 23.49 0.66 13.59
CA LEU A 157 23.64 2.09 13.85
C LEU A 157 24.99 2.31 14.54
N SER A 158 25.85 3.10 13.90
CA SER A 158 27.16 3.49 14.43
C SER A 158 27.46 4.92 14.01
N ARG A 159 27.71 5.82 14.96
CA ARG A 159 28.04 7.23 14.72
C ARG A 159 27.05 7.95 13.80
N GLY A 160 25.76 7.68 13.98
CA GLY A 160 24.68 8.27 13.17
C GLY A 160 24.55 7.71 11.74
N VAL A 161 25.36 6.70 11.37
CA VAL A 161 25.25 6.02 10.08
C VAL A 161 24.47 4.72 10.26
N PHE A 162 23.48 4.51 9.40
CA PHE A 162 22.70 3.28 9.30
C PHE A 162 23.26 2.41 8.18
N GLU A 163 23.76 1.23 8.54
CA GLU A 163 24.21 0.19 7.62
C GLU A 163 23.17 -0.94 7.57
N VAL A 164 22.70 -1.31 6.37
CA VAL A 164 21.83 -2.48 6.20
C VAL A 164 22.70 -3.73 6.16
N LEU A 165 22.56 -4.60 7.16
CA LEU A 165 23.31 -5.86 7.24
C LEU A 165 22.58 -6.99 6.50
N ALA A 166 21.26 -7.04 6.63
CA ALA A 166 20.42 -8.03 5.96
C ALA A 166 19.00 -7.50 5.80
N THR A 167 18.31 -7.94 4.75
CA THR A 167 16.88 -7.69 4.55
C THR A 167 16.20 -8.97 4.08
N GLY A 168 14.97 -9.17 4.54
CA GLY A 168 14.07 -10.23 4.10
C GLY A 168 12.62 -9.74 4.20
N GLY A 169 11.68 -10.62 3.91
CA GLY A 169 10.26 -10.26 3.98
C GLY A 169 9.41 -11.00 2.94
N ASP A 170 8.15 -10.60 2.86
CA ASP A 170 7.20 -11.07 1.85
C ASP A 170 6.31 -9.90 1.37
N SER A 171 6.46 -9.57 0.09
CA SER A 171 5.71 -8.53 -0.61
C SER A 171 4.20 -8.83 -0.81
N ALA A 172 3.74 -10.00 -0.37
CA ALA A 172 2.36 -10.46 -0.48
C ALA A 172 1.76 -10.91 0.87
N LEU A 173 2.42 -10.66 2.00
CA LEU A 173 1.92 -10.95 3.34
C LEU A 173 1.66 -9.66 4.11
N GLY A 174 0.48 -9.47 4.67
CA GLY A 174 0.15 -8.34 5.52
C GLY A 174 -1.24 -8.43 6.12
N GLY A 175 -1.72 -7.36 6.75
CA GLY A 175 -3.04 -7.27 7.37
C GLY A 175 -4.21 -7.75 6.48
N ASP A 176 -4.18 -7.48 5.16
CA ASP A 176 -5.24 -7.95 4.25
C ASP A 176 -5.41 -9.48 4.31
N ASP A 177 -4.33 -10.23 4.52
CA ASP A 177 -4.33 -11.69 4.63
C ASP A 177 -5.00 -12.15 5.94
N PHE A 178 -4.80 -11.40 7.02
CA PHE A 178 -5.46 -11.63 8.30
C PHE A 178 -6.96 -11.33 8.21
N ASP A 179 -7.33 -10.23 7.53
CA ASP A 179 -8.72 -9.85 7.30
C ASP A 179 -9.45 -10.93 6.49
N HIS A 180 -8.79 -11.51 5.48
CA HIS A 180 -9.32 -12.63 4.71
C HIS A 180 -9.56 -13.88 5.57
N LEU A 181 -8.58 -14.26 6.40
CA LEU A 181 -8.73 -15.40 7.31
C LEU A 181 -9.87 -15.20 8.31
N LEU A 182 -10.01 -13.99 8.86
CA LEU A 182 -11.09 -13.66 9.80
C LEU A 182 -12.46 -13.67 9.11
N ALA A 183 -12.56 -13.10 7.90
CA ALA A 183 -13.79 -13.11 7.13
C ALA A 183 -14.22 -14.55 6.75
N ASP A 184 -13.27 -15.40 6.37
CA ASP A 184 -13.51 -16.81 6.09
C ASP A 184 -13.99 -17.56 7.34
N TYR A 185 -13.37 -17.30 8.50
CA TYR A 185 -13.80 -17.87 9.79
C TYR A 185 -15.23 -17.46 10.16
N ILE A 186 -15.56 -16.16 10.08
CA ILE A 186 -16.91 -15.66 10.38
C ILE A 186 -17.95 -16.29 9.45
N ARG A 187 -17.63 -16.41 8.15
CA ARG A 187 -18.51 -17.06 7.17
C ARG A 187 -18.80 -18.52 7.54
N GLU A 188 -17.78 -19.25 7.96
CA GLU A 188 -17.91 -20.65 8.40
C GLU A 188 -18.77 -20.76 9.66
N GLN A 189 -18.54 -19.91 10.66
CA GLN A 189 -19.37 -19.89 11.87
C GLN A 189 -20.83 -19.55 11.58
N ALA A 190 -21.08 -18.64 10.63
CA ALA A 190 -22.42 -18.27 10.19
C ALA A 190 -23.08 -19.31 9.26
N ARG A 191 -22.39 -20.40 8.91
CA ARG A 191 -22.86 -21.46 8.00
C ARG A 191 -23.34 -20.94 6.64
N ILE A 192 -22.69 -19.90 6.14
CA ILE A 192 -22.99 -19.31 4.85
C ILE A 192 -22.33 -20.16 3.77
N ALA A 193 -23.11 -21.01 3.10
CA ALA A 193 -22.62 -21.99 2.12
C ALA A 193 -22.17 -21.36 0.78
N ASP A 194 -22.68 -20.17 0.45
CA ASP A 194 -22.45 -19.59 -0.88
C ASP A 194 -21.14 -18.80 -0.97
N ARG A 195 -20.13 -19.41 -1.59
CA ARG A 195 -18.86 -18.74 -1.96
C ARG A 195 -19.01 -17.73 -3.12
N ARG A 196 -20.13 -17.76 -3.86
CA ARG A 196 -20.32 -16.94 -5.09
C ARG A 196 -20.82 -15.54 -4.81
N ALA A 197 -21.30 -15.27 -3.60
CA ALA A 197 -21.60 -13.91 -3.18
C ALA A 197 -20.28 -13.16 -2.88
N LYS A 198 -19.49 -12.82 -3.91
CA LYS A 198 -18.32 -11.92 -3.79
C LYS A 198 -18.67 -10.67 -2.97
N ARG A 199 -19.89 -10.16 -3.17
CA ARG A 199 -20.46 -9.05 -2.39
C ARG A 199 -20.55 -9.36 -0.88
N LEU A 200 -20.96 -10.56 -0.49
CA LEU A 200 -21.06 -10.96 0.92
C LEU A 200 -19.67 -11.13 1.55
N GLN A 201 -18.71 -11.70 0.84
CA GLN A 201 -17.33 -11.77 1.32
C GLN A 201 -16.72 -10.38 1.53
N LEU A 202 -17.00 -9.43 0.62
CA LEU A 202 -16.56 -8.05 0.76
C LEU A 202 -17.29 -7.32 1.89
N GLN A 203 -18.59 -7.57 2.08
CA GLN A 203 -19.32 -7.05 3.22
C GLN A 203 -18.79 -7.60 4.56
N LEU A 204 -18.39 -8.87 4.60
CA LEU A 204 -17.75 -9.46 5.78
C LEU A 204 -16.35 -8.89 6.01
N LEU A 205 -15.54 -8.70 4.96
CA LEU A 205 -14.23 -8.04 5.05
C LEU A 205 -14.36 -6.61 5.59
N TYR A 206 -15.18 -5.77 4.97
CA TYR A 206 -15.36 -4.38 5.42
C TYR A 206 -16.13 -4.28 6.75
N GLY A 207 -17.02 -5.24 7.05
CA GLY A 207 -17.73 -5.31 8.32
C GLY A 207 -16.86 -5.80 9.49
N ALA A 208 -15.84 -6.63 9.25
CA ALA A 208 -14.87 -7.05 10.26
C ALA A 208 -13.82 -5.96 10.55
N MET A 209 -13.59 -5.04 9.61
CA MET A 209 -12.69 -3.88 9.75
C MET A 209 -13.35 -2.63 10.36
N ALA A 210 -14.66 -2.65 10.64
CA ALA A 210 -15.43 -1.55 11.22
C ALA A 210 -15.62 -1.75 12.73
#